data_AF-A0PA90-F1
#
_entry.id   AF-A0PA90-F1
#
_cell.length_a   1.000
_cell.length_b   1.000
_cell.length_c   1.000
_cell.angle_alpha   90.00
_cell.angle_beta   90.00
_cell.angle_gamma   90.00
#
_symmetry.space_group_name_H-M   'P 1'
#
loop_
_entity.id
_entity.type
_entity.pdbx_description
1 polymer ?
#
loop_
_entity_poly.entity_id
_entity_poly.type
_entity_poly.pdbx_seq_one_letter_code
_entity_poly.pdbx_strand_id
1 'polypeptide(L)'
;MDSQGRVTSHLNGLFYRTISILEEGIIPIYVFDGKPPEQKAQELERRKKVKEEAEKKLEQAKTEGSIKTSELKKYAQMSIKLTNEMAEESKELLKAMGIPVVQAPSEGEAEAAYINILGLSWATASQDYDSLLFGAKRLVRNLTLTGKRKLPGKDVYVEIKPELIELDTLLKKLGLTREQLIDIGIIVGTDYNPDGIKGYGVKTAYRIIKKYGSLEKAIEKGEIPKIKVNFNVEEIRGLFLNPQVVEPKENLELAACDSNKILDILVKTHDFNEERVKNGIERLEKAKREAKGASRQTGLDQWF
;
A
#
# COMPACT_ATOMS: atom_id res chain seq x y z
N MET A 1 7.10 -13.38 16.12
CA MET A 1 5.90 -13.86 16.83
C MET A 1 6.16 -13.61 18.30
N ASP A 2 5.13 -13.30 19.07
CA ASP A 2 5.22 -13.17 20.53
C ASP A 2 5.18 -14.55 21.22
N SER A 3 5.20 -14.56 22.56
CA SER A 3 5.16 -15.79 23.36
C SER A 3 3.89 -16.63 23.14
N GLN A 4 2.81 -16.02 22.65
CA GLN A 4 1.54 -16.66 22.32
C GLN A 4 1.46 -17.13 20.86
N GLY A 5 2.53 -16.92 20.07
CA GLY A 5 2.58 -17.31 18.66
C GLY A 5 1.88 -16.33 17.70
N ARG A 6 1.43 -15.16 18.17
CA ARG A 6 0.80 -14.15 17.32
C ARG A 6 1.84 -13.44 16.46
N VAL A 7 1.46 -13.05 15.24
CA VAL A 7 2.38 -12.43 14.28
C VAL A 7 2.59 -10.96 14.61
N THR A 8 3.79 -10.59 15.07
CA THR A 8 4.12 -9.22 15.51
C THR A 8 4.91 -8.38 14.49
N SER A 9 5.21 -8.93 13.31
CA SER A 9 6.04 -8.27 12.29
C SER A 9 5.43 -6.97 11.77
N HIS A 10 4.10 -6.91 11.72
CA HIS A 10 3.35 -5.74 11.28
C HIS A 10 3.54 -4.57 12.25
N LEU A 11 3.41 -4.79 13.57
CA LEU A 11 3.67 -3.78 14.59
C LEU A 11 5.13 -3.31 14.60
N ASN A 12 6.08 -4.25 14.50
CA ASN A 12 7.50 -3.90 14.46
C ASN A 12 7.83 -3.03 13.23
N GLY A 13 7.34 -3.44 12.06
CA GLY A 13 7.51 -2.69 10.82
C GLY A 13 6.88 -1.30 10.93
N LEU A 14 5.64 -1.23 11.41
CA LEU A 14 4.90 0.02 11.56
C LEU A 14 5.59 0.99 12.51
N PHE A 15 5.99 0.54 13.70
CA PHE A 15 6.64 1.37 14.71
C PHE A 15 7.95 1.97 14.19
N TYR A 16 8.93 1.12 13.84
CA TYR A 16 10.28 1.59 13.49
C TYR A 16 10.33 2.27 12.12
N ARG A 17 9.51 1.83 11.15
CA ARG A 17 9.49 2.48 9.84
C ARG A 17 8.87 3.87 9.92
N THR A 18 7.80 4.04 10.68
CA THR A 18 7.17 5.36 10.88
C THR A 18 8.14 6.33 11.56
N ILE A 19 8.87 5.86 12.57
CA ILE A 19 9.95 6.66 13.19
C ILE A 19 10.98 7.08 12.16
N SER A 20 11.46 6.14 11.34
CA SER A 20 12.47 6.43 10.31
C SER A 20 11.95 7.44 9.26
N ILE A 21 10.66 7.36 8.89
CA ILE A 21 10.04 8.31 7.96
C ILE A 21 9.97 9.73 8.58
N LEU A 22 9.60 9.81 9.86
CA LEU A 22 9.55 11.09 10.59
C LEU A 22 10.94 11.71 10.79
N GLU A 23 11.97 10.89 11.03
CA GLU A 23 13.36 11.34 11.15
C GLU A 23 13.87 12.00 9.85
N GLU A 24 13.33 11.60 8.70
CA GLU A 24 13.57 12.24 7.40
C GLU A 24 12.67 13.49 7.17
N GLY A 25 11.96 13.95 8.19
CA GLY A 25 11.07 15.12 8.13
C GLY A 25 9.74 14.89 7.40
N ILE A 26 9.42 13.65 7.02
CA ILE A 26 8.18 13.31 6.33
C ILE A 26 7.10 13.04 7.39
N ILE A 27 5.95 13.70 7.27
CA ILE A 27 4.79 13.47 8.14
C ILE A 27 3.84 12.47 7.46
N PRO A 28 3.75 11.21 7.95
CA PRO A 28 2.89 10.21 7.33
C PRO A 28 1.45 10.32 7.82
N ILE A 29 0.51 10.10 6.90
CA ILE A 29 -0.91 9.85 7.19
C ILE A 29 -1.19 8.42 6.76
N TYR A 30 -1.65 7.58 7.68
CA TYR A 30 -2.00 6.20 7.38
C TYR A 30 -3.48 6.11 7.04
N VAL A 31 -3.80 5.53 5.89
CA VAL A 31 -5.18 5.30 5.45
C VAL A 31 -5.46 3.81 5.48
N PHE A 32 -6.52 3.41 6.18
CA PHE A 32 -6.93 2.01 6.29
C PHE A 32 -8.17 1.76 5.43
N ASP A 33 -8.21 0.60 4.77
CA ASP A 33 -9.38 0.13 4.03
C ASP A 33 -10.61 0.02 4.93
N GLY A 34 -11.77 0.35 4.35
CA GLY A 34 -13.10 0.14 4.91
C GLY A 34 -13.75 -1.12 4.34
N LYS A 35 -15.05 -1.04 4.02
CA LYS A 35 -15.77 -2.18 3.45
C LYS A 35 -15.42 -2.32 1.97
N PRO A 36 -14.87 -3.47 1.53
CA PRO A 36 -14.56 -3.66 0.11
C PRO A 36 -15.84 -3.65 -0.73
N PRO A 37 -15.78 -3.16 -1.97
CA PRO A 37 -16.90 -3.23 -2.90
C PRO A 37 -17.14 -4.70 -3.34
N GLU A 38 -18.37 -5.03 -3.73
CA GLU A 38 -18.77 -6.41 -4.07
C GLU A 38 -17.93 -6.99 -5.21
N GLN A 39 -17.51 -6.14 -6.15
CA GLN A 39 -16.67 -6.48 -7.31
C GLN A 39 -15.28 -6.99 -6.88
N LYS A 40 -14.83 -6.68 -5.66
CA LYS A 40 -13.55 -7.16 -5.09
C LYS A 40 -13.63 -8.56 -4.49
N ALA A 41 -14.83 -9.16 -4.40
CA ALA A 41 -15.03 -10.49 -3.80
C ALA A 41 -14.18 -11.58 -4.49
N GLN A 42 -14.07 -11.52 -5.82
CA GLN A 42 -13.27 -12.48 -6.59
C GLN A 42 -11.77 -12.37 -6.27
N GLU A 43 -11.23 -11.15 -6.16
CA GLU A 43 -9.83 -10.95 -5.79
C GLU A 43 -9.56 -11.38 -4.34
N LEU A 44 -10.48 -11.07 -3.42
CA LEU A 44 -10.39 -11.53 -2.04
C LEU A 44 -10.38 -13.06 -1.95
N GLU A 45 -11.23 -13.74 -2.72
CA GLU A 45 -11.25 -15.20 -2.80
C GLU A 45 -9.96 -15.75 -3.43
N ARG A 46 -9.43 -15.11 -4.47
CA ARG A 46 -8.15 -15.48 -5.08
C ARG A 46 -7.00 -15.33 -4.09
N ARG A 47 -6.91 -14.20 -3.38
CA ARG A 47 -5.91 -13.96 -2.32
C ARG A 47 -6.04 -14.99 -1.21
N LYS A 48 -7.27 -15.40 -0.86
CA LYS A 48 -7.51 -16.46 0.12
C LYS A 48 -6.99 -17.81 -0.37
N LYS A 49 -7.32 -18.22 -1.60
CA LYS A 49 -6.82 -19.48 -2.22
C LYS A 49 -5.30 -19.52 -2.30
N VAL A 50 -4.66 -18.44 -2.74
CA VAL A 50 -3.18 -18.35 -2.81
C VAL A 50 -2.56 -18.53 -1.42
N LYS A 51 -3.15 -17.95 -0.37
CA LYS A 51 -2.68 -18.12 1.00
C LYS A 51 -2.91 -19.53 1.53
N GLU A 52 -4.06 -20.14 1.26
CA GLU A 52 -4.36 -21.53 1.65
C GLU A 52 -3.42 -22.53 0.97
N GLU A 53 -3.11 -22.32 -0.31
CA GLU A 53 -2.10 -23.12 -1.02
C GLU A 53 -0.70 -22.93 -0.44
N ALA A 54 -0.33 -21.71 -0.07
CA ALA A 54 0.95 -21.42 0.58
C ALA A 54 1.04 -22.05 1.98
N GLU A 55 -0.06 -22.06 2.76
CA GLU A 55 -0.15 -22.76 4.05
C GLU A 55 0.02 -24.26 3.89
N LYS A 56 -0.69 -24.89 2.95
CA LYS A 56 -0.54 -26.33 2.65
C LYS A 56 0.89 -26.69 2.26
N LYS A 57 1.51 -25.87 1.40
CA LYS A 57 2.91 -26.05 1.00
C LYS A 57 3.86 -25.86 2.17
N LEU A 58 3.58 -24.93 3.09
CA LEU A 58 4.37 -24.72 4.31
C LEU A 58 4.27 -25.93 5.26
N GLU A 59 3.08 -26.50 5.43
CA GLU A 59 2.87 -27.70 6.25
C GLU A 59 3.58 -28.90 5.64
N GLN A 60 3.40 -29.17 4.35
CA GLN A 60 4.13 -30.23 3.64
C GLN A 60 5.65 -30.07 3.78
N ALA A 61 6.14 -28.83 3.62
CA ALA A 61 7.56 -28.50 3.78
C ALA A 61 8.11 -28.77 5.20
N LYS A 62 7.28 -28.58 6.23
CA LYS A 62 7.65 -28.89 7.62
C LYS A 62 7.67 -30.40 7.87
N THR A 63 6.72 -31.14 7.29
CA THR A 63 6.57 -32.59 7.50
C THR A 63 7.63 -33.40 6.75
N GLU A 64 8.04 -32.96 5.55
CA GLU A 64 8.98 -33.70 4.69
C GLU A 64 10.46 -33.51 5.10
N GLY A 65 10.77 -32.60 6.04
CA GLY A 65 12.12 -32.41 6.62
C GLY A 65 13.24 -32.02 5.62
N SER A 66 12.93 -31.91 4.33
CA SER A 66 13.90 -31.91 3.22
C SER A 66 13.94 -30.57 2.45
N ILE A 67 13.22 -29.57 2.92
CA ILE A 67 13.07 -28.29 2.20
C ILE A 67 14.11 -27.28 2.69
N LYS A 68 14.83 -26.66 1.75
CA LYS A 68 15.82 -25.61 2.05
C LYS A 68 15.18 -24.53 2.94
N THR A 69 15.87 -24.11 3.99
CA THR A 69 15.41 -23.06 4.94
C THR A 69 14.90 -21.78 4.25
N SER A 70 15.39 -21.48 3.04
CA SER A 70 14.94 -20.36 2.20
C SER A 70 13.52 -20.51 1.67
N GLU A 71 13.09 -21.72 1.30
CA GLU A 71 11.75 -21.98 0.77
C GLU A 71 10.71 -22.00 1.89
N LEU A 72 11.05 -22.59 3.04
CA LEU A 72 10.24 -22.49 4.26
C LEU A 72 9.98 -21.04 4.68
N LYS A 73 11.00 -20.18 4.65
CA LYS A 73 10.85 -18.74 4.93
C LYS A 73 9.96 -18.04 3.90
N LYS A 74 10.05 -18.41 2.63
CA LYS A 74 9.21 -17.84 1.55
C LYS A 74 7.75 -18.22 1.72
N TYR A 75 7.43 -19.49 1.94
CA TYR A 75 6.06 -19.94 2.17
C TYR A 75 5.49 -19.36 3.46
N ALA A 76 6.29 -19.28 4.53
CA ALA A 76 5.89 -18.66 5.79
C ALA A 76 5.59 -17.15 5.65
N GLN A 77 6.30 -16.44 4.78
CA GLN A 77 5.99 -15.04 4.47
C GLN A 77 4.71 -14.91 3.65
N MET A 78 4.49 -15.79 2.67
CA MET A 78 3.30 -15.78 1.81
C MET A 78 2.03 -16.22 2.55
N SER A 79 2.15 -17.01 3.61
CA SER A 79 1.02 -17.49 4.41
C SER A 79 0.51 -16.47 5.43
N ILE A 80 1.21 -15.36 5.67
CA ILE A 80 0.78 -14.35 6.66
C ILE A 80 -0.55 -13.74 6.21
N LYS A 81 -1.61 -14.03 6.96
CA LYS A 81 -2.93 -13.41 6.80
C LYS A 81 -2.94 -12.12 7.62
N LEU A 82 -3.11 -10.98 6.95
CA LEU A 82 -3.53 -9.76 7.63
C LEU A 82 -4.96 -9.99 8.14
N THR A 83 -5.16 -9.94 9.45
CA THR A 83 -6.47 -10.05 10.07
C THR A 83 -7.03 -8.67 10.39
N ASN A 84 -8.33 -8.57 10.63
CA ASN A 84 -8.94 -7.33 11.10
C ASN A 84 -8.36 -6.91 12.46
N GLU A 85 -8.05 -7.87 13.33
CA GLU A 85 -7.38 -7.62 14.61
C GLU A 85 -6.01 -6.96 14.42
N MET A 86 -5.18 -7.47 13.51
CA MET A 86 -3.88 -6.84 13.19
C MET A 86 -4.05 -5.42 12.64
N ALA A 87 -5.11 -5.16 11.87
CA ALA A 87 -5.41 -3.83 11.36
C ALA A 87 -5.83 -2.87 12.49
N GLU A 88 -6.70 -3.30 13.40
CA GLU A 88 -7.11 -2.51 14.56
C GLU A 88 -5.95 -2.26 15.52
N GLU A 89 -5.15 -3.28 15.85
CA GLU A 89 -3.93 -3.11 16.67
C GLU A 89 -2.95 -2.13 16.01
N SER A 90 -2.80 -2.18 14.69
CA SER A 90 -1.98 -1.20 13.95
C SER A 90 -2.50 0.22 14.07
N LYS A 91 -3.83 0.42 13.96
CA LYS A 91 -4.47 1.74 14.14
C LYS A 91 -4.26 2.25 15.55
N GLU A 92 -4.42 1.39 16.56
CA GLU A 92 -4.22 1.75 17.96
C GLU A 92 -2.78 2.18 18.25
N LEU A 93 -1.81 1.43 17.70
CA LEU A 93 -0.39 1.77 17.82
C LEU A 93 -0.09 3.11 17.17
N LEU A 94 -0.56 3.36 15.94
CA LEU A 94 -0.35 4.64 15.24
C LEU A 94 -0.99 5.81 16.00
N LYS A 95 -2.20 5.64 16.52
CA LYS A 95 -2.86 6.64 17.36
C LYS A 95 -2.08 6.91 18.64
N ALA A 96 -1.55 5.88 19.29
CA ALA A 96 -0.70 6.03 20.48
C ALA A 96 0.63 6.74 20.14
N MET A 97 1.20 6.49 18.96
CA MET A 97 2.34 7.23 18.43
C MET A 97 2.01 8.69 18.08
N GLY A 98 0.72 9.07 18.09
CA GLY A 98 0.23 10.39 17.68
C GLY A 98 0.37 10.64 16.18
N ILE A 99 0.23 9.60 15.37
CA ILE A 99 0.24 9.66 13.91
C ILE A 99 -1.20 9.73 13.41
N PRO A 100 -1.53 10.61 12.45
CA PRO A 100 -2.87 10.70 11.90
C PRO A 100 -3.24 9.40 11.15
N VAL A 101 -4.45 8.92 11.45
CA VAL A 101 -5.03 7.72 10.85
C VAL A 101 -6.39 8.07 10.28
N VAL A 102 -6.61 7.74 9.01
CA VAL A 102 -7.89 7.93 8.30
C VAL A 102 -8.50 6.57 8.02
N GLN A 103 -9.80 6.43 8.27
CA GLN A 103 -10.58 5.25 7.91
C GLN A 103 -11.30 5.52 6.59
N ALA A 104 -10.88 4.84 5.52
CA ALA A 104 -11.59 4.92 4.25
C ALA A 104 -12.99 4.30 4.38
N PRO A 105 -14.01 4.81 3.66
CA PRO A 105 -15.32 4.16 3.59
C PRO A 105 -15.24 2.84 2.81
N SER A 106 -14.35 2.78 1.81
CA SER A 106 -14.10 1.59 1.01
C SER A 106 -12.61 1.35 0.82
N GLU A 107 -11.94 1.93 -0.18
CA GLU A 107 -10.54 1.63 -0.49
C GLU A 107 -9.58 2.71 -0.02
N GLY A 108 -8.54 2.28 0.68
CA GLY A 108 -7.51 3.14 1.24
C GLY A 108 -6.70 3.87 0.17
N GLU A 109 -6.41 3.23 -0.97
CA GLU A 109 -5.74 3.90 -2.11
C GLU A 109 -6.59 5.00 -2.73
N ALA A 110 -7.91 4.80 -2.79
CA ALA A 110 -8.84 5.79 -3.30
C ALA A 110 -8.96 6.99 -2.36
N GLU A 111 -9.10 6.71 -1.06
CA GLU A 111 -9.16 7.73 -0.02
C GLU A 111 -7.82 8.50 0.08
N ALA A 112 -6.67 7.82 0.00
CA ALA A 112 -5.35 8.46 -0.05
C ALA A 112 -5.20 9.35 -1.29
N ALA A 113 -5.65 8.88 -2.46
CA ALA A 113 -5.67 9.68 -3.68
C ALA A 113 -6.55 10.93 -3.53
N TYR A 114 -7.71 10.79 -2.89
CA TYR A 114 -8.62 11.89 -2.63
C TYR A 114 -8.01 12.97 -1.71
N ILE A 115 -7.38 12.56 -0.60
CA ILE A 115 -6.62 13.46 0.29
C ILE A 115 -5.54 14.22 -0.49
N ASN A 116 -4.83 13.55 -1.40
CA ASN A 116 -3.83 14.18 -2.26
C ASN A 116 -4.42 15.15 -3.29
N ILE A 117 -5.59 14.81 -3.86
CA ILE A 117 -6.33 15.69 -4.78
C ILE A 117 -6.76 16.98 -4.06
N LEU A 118 -7.25 16.88 -2.82
CA LEU A 118 -7.60 18.02 -1.97
C LEU A 118 -6.38 18.88 -1.57
N GLY A 119 -5.17 18.37 -1.74
CA GLY A 119 -3.93 19.07 -1.37
C GLY A 119 -3.58 18.98 0.11
N LEU A 120 -4.25 18.08 0.85
CA LEU A 120 -3.97 17.81 2.27
C LEU A 120 -2.74 16.92 2.47
N SER A 121 -2.26 16.28 1.40
CA SER A 121 -0.98 15.56 1.37
C SER A 121 -0.20 15.89 0.10
N TRP A 122 1.14 15.81 0.18
CA TRP A 122 2.01 16.08 -0.97
C TRP A 122 1.98 14.96 -2.02
N ALA A 123 1.93 13.70 -1.58
CA ALA A 123 1.84 12.49 -2.40
C ALA A 123 1.14 11.35 -1.65
N THR A 124 0.64 10.37 -2.39
CA THR A 124 0.32 9.04 -1.85
C THR A 124 1.58 8.19 -1.75
N ALA A 125 1.59 7.17 -0.90
CA ALA A 125 2.70 6.23 -0.80
C ALA A 125 2.20 4.79 -0.81
N SER A 126 2.52 4.05 -1.87
CA SER A 126 2.09 2.67 -2.05
C SER A 126 3.08 1.87 -2.90
N GLN A 127 2.98 0.55 -2.85
CA GLN A 127 3.65 -0.31 -3.83
C GLN A 127 2.80 -0.47 -5.09
N ASP A 128 1.49 -0.34 -5.00
CA ASP A 128 0.60 -0.47 -6.15
C ASP A 128 0.44 0.88 -6.86
N TYR A 129 -0.16 0.85 -8.05
CA TYR A 129 -0.35 2.04 -8.87
C TYR A 129 -1.78 2.58 -8.81
N ASP A 130 -2.65 1.97 -8.00
CA ASP A 130 -4.08 2.22 -8.00
C ASP A 130 -4.42 3.65 -7.59
N SER A 131 -3.67 4.25 -6.66
CA SER A 131 -3.86 5.68 -6.33
C SER A 131 -3.68 6.61 -7.54
N LEU A 132 -2.85 6.27 -8.53
CA LEU A 132 -2.77 7.03 -9.78
C LEU A 132 -4.03 6.86 -10.64
N LEU A 133 -4.63 5.67 -10.64
CA LEU A 133 -5.90 5.41 -11.34
C LEU A 133 -7.06 6.18 -10.69
N PHE A 134 -7.07 6.26 -9.36
CA PHE A 134 -7.99 7.09 -8.58
C PHE A 134 -7.71 8.60 -8.72
N GLY A 135 -6.56 8.99 -9.29
CA GLY A 135 -6.24 10.37 -9.66
C GLY A 135 -5.30 11.11 -8.72
N ALA A 136 -4.56 10.41 -7.85
CA ALA A 136 -3.49 11.01 -7.07
C ALA A 136 -2.51 11.77 -7.99
N LYS A 137 -2.19 13.01 -7.63
CA LYS A 137 -1.25 13.87 -8.37
C LYS A 137 0.16 13.29 -8.33
N ARG A 138 0.53 12.67 -7.20
CA ARG A 138 1.86 12.08 -6.97
C ARG A 138 1.75 10.77 -6.19
N LEU A 139 2.53 9.78 -6.61
CA LEU A 139 2.73 8.50 -5.93
C LEU A 139 4.22 8.33 -5.60
N VAL A 140 4.53 8.00 -4.35
CA VAL A 140 5.86 7.60 -3.90
C VAL A 140 5.87 6.09 -3.65
N ARG A 141 6.62 5.35 -4.45
CA ARG A 141 6.85 3.91 -4.24
C ARG A 141 8.09 3.68 -3.39
N ASN A 142 8.20 2.47 -2.85
CA ASN A 142 9.33 2.03 -2.01
C ASN A 142 9.56 2.79 -0.69
N LEU A 143 8.67 3.72 -0.29
CA LEU A 143 8.83 4.51 0.95
C LEU A 143 8.86 3.64 2.22
N THR A 144 8.16 2.50 2.24
CA THR A 144 8.18 1.57 3.38
C THR A 144 9.29 0.52 3.30
N LEU A 145 9.98 0.44 2.16
CA LEU A 145 10.98 -0.59 1.85
C LEU A 145 12.40 -0.03 1.65
N THR A 146 12.59 1.29 1.77
CA THR A 146 13.88 1.94 1.52
C THR A 146 14.96 1.43 2.46
N GLY A 147 16.12 1.12 1.89
CA GLY A 147 17.29 0.62 2.61
C GLY A 147 17.99 -0.51 1.85
N LYS A 148 19.01 -1.09 2.49
CA LYS A 148 19.75 -2.23 1.94
C LYS A 148 19.04 -3.53 2.29
N ARG A 149 18.55 -4.24 1.26
CA ARG A 149 17.93 -5.57 1.42
C ARG A 149 18.85 -6.64 0.86
N LYS A 150 19.16 -7.66 1.67
CA LYS A 150 19.85 -8.87 1.20
C LYS A 150 18.91 -9.69 0.31
N LEU A 151 19.38 -10.09 -0.87
CA LEU A 151 18.60 -10.96 -1.76
C LEU A 151 18.45 -12.36 -1.15
N PRO A 152 17.25 -12.96 -1.18
CA PRO A 152 17.06 -14.33 -0.71
C PRO A 152 17.99 -15.29 -1.45
N GLY A 153 18.83 -16.02 -0.72
CA GLY A 153 19.75 -17.02 -1.29
C GLY A 153 20.96 -16.46 -2.03
N LYS A 154 21.25 -15.15 -1.95
CA LYS A 154 22.47 -14.53 -2.51
C LYS A 154 23.11 -13.57 -1.49
N ASP A 155 24.43 -13.54 -1.42
CA ASP A 155 25.20 -12.57 -0.62
C ASP A 155 25.31 -11.21 -1.31
N VAL A 156 24.22 -10.75 -1.90
CA VAL A 156 24.13 -9.47 -2.60
C VAL A 156 23.09 -8.60 -1.91
N TYR A 157 23.47 -7.37 -1.60
CA TYR A 157 22.58 -6.34 -1.07
C TYR A 157 22.12 -5.46 -2.21
N VAL A 158 20.81 -5.25 -2.31
CA VAL A 158 20.21 -4.28 -3.23
C VAL A 158 19.77 -3.09 -2.40
N GLU A 159 20.17 -1.89 -2.85
CA GLU A 159 19.67 -0.65 -2.30
C GLU A 159 18.34 -0.32 -2.99
N ILE A 160 17.27 -0.28 -2.20
CA ILE A 160 15.96 0.15 -2.67
C ILE A 160 15.83 1.63 -2.32
N LYS A 161 15.57 2.47 -3.33
CA LYS A 161 15.35 3.91 -3.17
C LYS A 161 13.88 4.26 -3.39
N PRO A 162 13.36 5.34 -2.77
CA PRO A 162 12.04 5.86 -3.10
C PRO A 162 11.94 6.23 -4.57
N GLU A 163 10.79 5.97 -5.18
CA GLU A 163 10.50 6.34 -6.57
C GLU A 163 9.31 7.28 -6.61
N LEU A 164 9.47 8.45 -7.23
CA LEU A 164 8.39 9.41 -7.41
C LEU A 164 7.76 9.26 -8.80
N ILE A 165 6.44 9.19 -8.85
CA ILE A 165 5.65 9.19 -10.07
C ILE A 165 4.63 10.33 -9.99
N GLU A 166 4.69 11.26 -10.93
CA GLU A 166 3.72 12.34 -11.05
C GLU A 166 2.73 12.02 -12.17
N LEU A 167 1.43 12.04 -11.86
CA LEU A 167 0.38 11.61 -12.79
C LEU A 167 0.37 12.46 -14.06
N ASP A 168 0.44 13.79 -13.94
CA ASP A 168 0.40 14.69 -15.10
C ASP A 168 1.60 14.47 -16.03
N THR A 169 2.79 14.29 -15.46
CA THR A 169 4.01 14.01 -16.22
C THR A 169 3.92 12.65 -16.92
N LEU A 170 3.39 11.64 -16.24
CA LEU A 170 3.13 10.31 -16.80
C LEU A 170 2.15 10.37 -17.97
N LEU A 171 0.99 11.00 -17.75
CA LEU A 171 -0.08 11.12 -18.75
C LEU A 171 0.39 11.90 -19.98
N LYS A 172 1.10 13.02 -19.79
CA LYS A 172 1.70 13.80 -20.90
C LYS A 172 2.71 12.98 -21.70
N LYS A 173 3.61 12.26 -21.01
CA LYS A 173 4.64 11.44 -21.67
C LYS A 173 4.05 10.30 -22.49
N LEU A 174 2.94 9.70 -22.03
CA LEU A 174 2.22 8.65 -22.74
C LEU A 174 1.17 9.22 -23.73
N GLY A 175 0.88 10.52 -23.62
CA GLY A 175 -0.22 11.20 -24.32
C GLY A 175 -1.58 10.57 -24.05
N LEU A 176 -1.84 10.17 -22.81
CA LEU A 176 -3.08 9.52 -22.39
C LEU A 176 -3.90 10.48 -21.52
N THR A 177 -5.21 10.26 -21.47
CA THR A 177 -6.05 10.76 -20.38
C THR A 177 -6.04 9.79 -19.20
N ARG A 178 -6.47 10.24 -18.01
CA ARG A 178 -6.64 9.34 -16.86
C ARG A 178 -7.63 8.22 -17.15
N GLU A 179 -8.72 8.51 -17.85
CA GLU A 179 -9.71 7.50 -18.28
C GLU A 179 -9.07 6.41 -19.16
N GLN A 180 -8.19 6.81 -20.09
CA GLN A 180 -7.44 5.87 -20.91
C GLN A 180 -6.44 5.04 -20.10
N LEU A 181 -5.82 5.64 -19.09
CA LEU A 181 -4.95 4.91 -18.17
C LEU A 181 -5.74 3.86 -17.36
N ILE A 182 -6.95 4.21 -16.92
CA ILE A 182 -7.88 3.27 -16.26
C ILE A 182 -8.24 2.13 -17.22
N ASP A 183 -8.60 2.42 -18.47
CA ASP A 183 -8.91 1.40 -19.48
C ASP A 183 -7.74 0.44 -19.70
N ILE A 184 -6.50 0.94 -19.71
CA ILE A 184 -5.30 0.09 -19.77
C ILE A 184 -5.24 -0.83 -18.55
N GLY A 185 -5.49 -0.30 -17.35
CA GLY A 185 -5.58 -1.08 -16.11
C GLY A 185 -6.63 -2.18 -16.21
N ILE A 186 -7.85 -1.85 -16.67
CA ILE A 186 -8.95 -2.80 -16.86
C ILE A 186 -8.57 -3.91 -17.86
N ILE A 187 -7.91 -3.57 -18.98
CA ILE A 187 -7.48 -4.59 -19.95
C ILE A 187 -6.46 -5.56 -19.33
N VAL A 188 -5.50 -5.04 -18.58
CA VAL A 188 -4.42 -5.84 -17.97
C VAL A 188 -4.93 -6.66 -16.79
N GLY A 189 -5.88 -6.12 -16.04
CA GLY A 189 -6.43 -6.66 -14.81
C GLY A 189 -6.20 -5.71 -13.63
N THR A 190 -7.27 -5.49 -12.88
CA THR A 190 -7.28 -4.72 -11.62
C THR A 190 -7.82 -5.61 -10.50
N ASP A 191 -7.84 -5.12 -9.26
CA ASP A 191 -8.49 -5.85 -8.15
C ASP A 191 -10.00 -6.10 -8.40
N TYR A 192 -10.66 -5.38 -9.30
CA TYR A 192 -12.08 -5.60 -9.66
C TYR A 192 -12.29 -6.59 -10.80
N ASN A 193 -11.23 -6.88 -11.57
CA ASN A 193 -11.23 -7.85 -12.65
C ASN A 193 -9.86 -8.55 -12.74
N PRO A 194 -9.53 -9.44 -11.80
CA PRO A 194 -8.15 -9.92 -11.59
C PRO A 194 -7.53 -10.63 -12.79
N ASP A 195 -8.36 -11.30 -13.59
CA ASP A 195 -7.94 -12.01 -14.80
C ASP A 195 -7.66 -11.07 -15.99
N GLY A 196 -8.11 -9.81 -15.89
CA GLY A 196 -8.10 -8.86 -17.01
C GLY A 196 -8.70 -9.47 -18.27
N ILE A 197 -8.19 -9.07 -19.42
CA ILE A 197 -8.50 -9.70 -20.71
C ILE A 197 -7.34 -10.63 -21.09
N LYS A 198 -7.60 -11.95 -21.04
CA LYS A 198 -6.57 -12.97 -21.30
C LYS A 198 -5.88 -12.77 -22.66
N GLY A 199 -4.55 -12.65 -22.61
CA GLY A 199 -3.67 -12.43 -23.76
C GLY A 199 -3.32 -10.96 -24.04
N TYR A 200 -3.80 -10.02 -23.22
CA TYR A 200 -3.53 -8.59 -23.39
C TYR A 200 -2.69 -8.05 -22.24
N GLY A 201 -1.37 -7.96 -22.44
CA GLY A 201 -0.46 -7.33 -21.47
C GLY A 201 -0.37 -5.81 -21.64
N VAL A 202 0.35 -5.15 -20.72
CA VAL A 202 0.45 -3.67 -20.62
C VAL A 202 0.79 -2.98 -21.94
N LYS A 203 1.78 -3.49 -22.69
CA LYS A 203 2.18 -2.90 -23.98
C LYS A 203 1.08 -2.99 -25.03
N THR A 204 0.39 -4.13 -25.08
CA THR A 204 -0.71 -4.36 -26.01
C THR A 204 -1.90 -3.48 -25.64
N ALA A 205 -2.28 -3.44 -24.36
CA ALA A 205 -3.34 -2.59 -23.84
C ALA A 205 -3.09 -1.12 -24.17
N TYR A 206 -1.88 -0.62 -23.89
CA TYR A 206 -1.47 0.75 -24.24
C TYR A 206 -1.64 1.05 -25.73
N ARG A 207 -1.12 0.18 -26.61
CA ARG A 207 -1.23 0.35 -28.07
C ARG A 207 -2.69 0.41 -28.53
N ILE A 208 -3.53 -0.47 -27.99
CA ILE A 208 -4.96 -0.56 -28.34
C ILE A 208 -5.67 0.73 -27.91
N ILE A 209 -5.53 1.14 -26.66
CA ILE A 209 -6.18 2.34 -26.14
C ILE A 209 -5.67 3.59 -26.85
N LYS A 210 -4.38 3.66 -27.18
CA LYS A 210 -3.83 4.77 -27.95
C LYS A 210 -4.42 4.86 -29.37
N LYS A 211 -4.74 3.72 -29.99
CA LYS A 211 -5.31 3.65 -31.34
C LYS A 211 -6.81 3.93 -31.37
N TYR A 212 -7.58 3.32 -30.47
CA TYR A 212 -9.04 3.35 -30.51
C TYR A 212 -9.66 4.34 -29.52
N GLY A 213 -8.90 4.83 -28.55
CA GLY A 213 -9.30 5.87 -27.60
C GLY A 213 -10.01 5.36 -26.35
N SER A 214 -10.77 4.26 -26.44
CA SER A 214 -11.39 3.58 -25.29
C SER A 214 -11.52 2.07 -25.51
N LEU A 215 -11.76 1.33 -24.43
CA LEU A 215 -11.98 -0.12 -24.47
C LEU A 215 -13.21 -0.51 -25.30
N GLU A 216 -14.31 0.23 -25.21
CA GLU A 216 -15.55 -0.03 -25.98
C GLU A 216 -15.30 0.07 -27.49
N LYS A 217 -14.57 1.10 -27.93
CA LYS A 217 -14.20 1.27 -29.34
C LYS A 217 -13.28 0.15 -29.82
N ALA A 218 -12.36 -0.32 -28.98
CA ALA A 218 -11.50 -1.46 -29.32
C ALA A 218 -12.31 -2.77 -29.50
N ILE A 219 -13.38 -2.94 -28.72
CA ILE A 219 -14.31 -4.08 -28.86
C ILE A 219 -15.14 -3.93 -30.13
N GLU A 220 -15.71 -2.75 -30.39
CA GLU A 220 -16.52 -2.45 -31.58
C GLU A 220 -15.73 -2.71 -32.88
N LYS A 221 -14.45 -2.33 -32.92
CA LYS A 221 -13.57 -2.55 -34.07
C LYS A 221 -12.96 -3.96 -34.14
N GLY A 222 -13.30 -4.85 -33.20
CA GLY A 222 -12.89 -6.26 -33.22
C GLY A 222 -11.44 -6.54 -32.80
N GLU A 223 -10.69 -5.55 -32.31
CA GLU A 223 -9.34 -5.74 -31.79
C GLU A 223 -9.36 -6.56 -30.49
N ILE A 224 -10.40 -6.34 -29.68
CA ILE A 224 -10.70 -7.11 -28.47
C ILE A 224 -11.99 -7.89 -28.73
N PRO A 225 -11.94 -9.23 -28.85
CA PRO A 225 -13.14 -10.03 -29.01
C PRO A 225 -14.07 -9.87 -27.80
N LYS A 226 -15.32 -9.47 -28.04
CA LYS A 226 -16.33 -9.26 -26.97
C LYS A 226 -16.47 -10.48 -26.04
N ILE A 227 -16.32 -11.69 -26.57
CA ILE A 227 -16.38 -12.94 -25.80
C ILE A 227 -15.32 -13.06 -24.70
N LYS A 228 -14.20 -12.33 -24.82
CA LYS A 228 -13.14 -12.30 -23.80
C LYS A 228 -13.42 -11.32 -22.67
N VAL A 229 -14.42 -10.44 -22.82
CA VAL A 229 -14.79 -9.44 -21.82
C VAL A 229 -16.00 -9.96 -21.06
N ASN A 230 -15.76 -10.54 -19.89
CA ASN A 230 -16.77 -11.17 -19.03
C ASN A 230 -17.12 -10.31 -17.80
N PHE A 231 -16.78 -9.02 -17.83
CA PHE A 231 -17.03 -8.05 -16.76
C PHE A 231 -17.59 -6.76 -17.34
N ASN A 232 -18.21 -5.95 -16.49
CA ASN A 232 -18.78 -4.66 -16.86
C ASN A 232 -17.70 -3.56 -16.82
N VAL A 233 -17.26 -3.12 -18.00
CA VAL A 233 -16.20 -2.11 -18.15
C VAL A 233 -16.61 -0.76 -17.56
N GLU A 234 -17.83 -0.31 -17.85
CA GLU A 234 -18.32 1.00 -17.39
C GLU A 234 -18.42 1.06 -15.87
N GLU A 235 -18.88 -0.03 -15.26
CA GLU A 235 -18.98 -0.15 -13.81
C GLU A 235 -17.61 -0.09 -13.14
N ILE A 236 -16.63 -0.87 -13.63
CA ILE A 236 -15.26 -0.86 -13.07
C ILE A 236 -14.60 0.50 -13.29
N ARG A 237 -14.74 1.10 -14.48
CA ARG A 237 -14.23 2.45 -14.75
C ARG A 237 -14.88 3.47 -13.81
N GLY A 238 -16.18 3.32 -13.55
CA GLY A 238 -16.94 4.12 -12.60
C GLY A 238 -16.35 4.07 -11.18
N LEU A 239 -15.90 2.91 -10.71
CA LEU A 239 -15.24 2.75 -9.41
C LEU A 239 -13.95 3.58 -9.30
N PHE A 240 -13.16 3.67 -10.37
CA PHE A 240 -11.94 4.49 -10.38
C PHE A 240 -12.19 5.98 -10.61
N LEU A 241 -13.19 6.34 -11.42
CA LEU A 241 -13.51 7.74 -11.72
C LEU A 241 -14.23 8.42 -10.57
N ASN A 242 -15.17 7.72 -9.93
CA ASN A 242 -16.00 8.20 -8.83
C ASN A 242 -15.95 7.23 -7.65
N PRO A 243 -14.78 7.05 -7.01
CA PRO A 243 -14.65 6.14 -5.89
C PRO A 243 -15.48 6.63 -4.70
N GLN A 244 -15.87 5.68 -3.83
CA GLN A 244 -16.43 6.03 -2.52
C GLN A 244 -15.30 6.55 -1.63
N VAL A 245 -15.29 7.87 -1.41
CA VAL A 245 -14.33 8.59 -0.58
C VAL A 245 -15.07 9.61 0.27
N VAL A 246 -14.48 10.01 1.39
CA VAL A 246 -15.05 11.04 2.27
C VAL A 246 -14.01 12.11 2.55
N GLU A 247 -14.44 13.33 2.82
CA GLU A 247 -13.50 14.31 3.34
C GLU A 247 -13.04 13.86 4.75
N PRO A 248 -11.72 13.81 5.03
CA PRO A 248 -11.23 13.41 6.34
C PRO A 248 -11.81 14.31 7.42
N LYS A 249 -12.43 13.71 8.44
CA LYS A 249 -12.98 14.45 9.59
C LYS A 249 -11.94 14.62 10.70
N GLU A 250 -10.91 13.79 10.65
CA GLU A 250 -9.82 13.74 11.59
C GLU A 250 -8.83 14.89 11.38
N ASN A 251 -8.20 15.34 12.46
CA ASN A 251 -7.05 16.24 12.33
C ASN A 251 -5.86 15.46 11.74
N LEU A 252 -5.36 15.89 10.58
CA LEU A 252 -4.25 15.27 9.88
C LEU A 252 -2.87 15.72 10.39
N GLU A 253 -2.82 16.50 11.48
CA GLU A 253 -1.60 16.88 12.15
C GLU A 253 -1.10 15.82 13.16
N LEU A 254 0.20 15.85 13.45
CA LEU A 254 0.81 15.01 14.48
C LEU A 254 0.26 15.37 15.88
N ALA A 255 -0.34 14.40 16.57
CA ALA A 255 -0.82 14.54 17.94
C ALA A 255 0.30 14.34 18.98
N ALA A 256 -0.03 14.41 20.28
CA ALA A 256 0.90 14.01 21.34
C ALA A 256 1.17 12.48 21.30
N CYS A 257 2.32 12.05 21.80
CA CYS A 257 2.66 10.63 21.95
C CYS A 257 2.11 10.12 23.30
N ASP A 258 1.49 8.94 23.30
CA ASP A 258 1.12 8.20 24.52
C ASP A 258 2.11 7.04 24.71
N SER A 259 3.23 7.36 25.36
CA SER A 259 4.33 6.44 25.60
C SER A 259 3.93 5.24 26.46
N ASN A 260 2.97 5.42 27.39
CA ASN A 260 2.46 4.33 28.22
C ASN A 260 1.66 3.33 27.37
N LYS A 261 0.79 3.82 26.48
CA LYS A 261 0.01 2.96 25.58
C LYS A 261 0.91 2.24 24.57
N ILE A 262 1.97 2.87 24.07
CA ILE A 262 2.95 2.19 23.19
C ILE A 262 3.64 1.03 23.93
N LEU A 263 4.10 1.26 25.17
CA LEU A 263 4.72 0.21 25.98
C LEU A 263 3.73 -0.92 26.29
N ASP A 264 2.47 -0.60 26.56
CA ASP A 264 1.42 -1.58 26.82
C ASP A 264 1.18 -2.49 25.61
N ILE A 265 1.02 -1.91 24.41
CA ILE A 265 0.83 -2.66 23.17
C ILE A 265 2.08 -3.48 22.83
N LEU A 266 3.25 -2.85 22.73
CA LEU A 266 4.44 -3.53 22.22
C LEU A 266 5.08 -4.46 23.26
N VAL A 267 5.28 -4.00 24.49
CA VAL A 267 6.05 -4.73 25.50
C VAL A 267 5.16 -5.68 26.27
N LYS A 268 4.09 -5.19 26.91
CA LYS A 268 3.27 -6.03 27.78
C LYS A 268 2.42 -7.03 27.00
N THR A 269 1.84 -6.59 25.89
CA THR A 269 0.96 -7.44 25.08
C THR A 269 1.76 -8.34 24.15
N HIS A 270 2.81 -7.84 23.49
CA HIS A 270 3.49 -8.58 22.41
C HIS A 270 4.97 -8.91 22.68
N ASP A 271 5.42 -8.82 23.93
CA ASP A 271 6.75 -9.25 24.39
C ASP A 271 7.93 -8.58 23.66
N PHE A 272 7.76 -7.35 23.16
CA PHE A 272 8.89 -6.60 22.59
C PHE A 272 9.89 -6.24 23.69
N ASN A 273 11.16 -6.15 23.32
CA ASN A 273 12.22 -5.72 24.24
C ASN A 273 11.96 -4.28 24.71
N GLU A 274 11.74 -4.11 26.02
CA GLU A 274 11.34 -2.84 26.63
C GLU A 274 12.33 -1.71 26.38
N GLU A 275 13.63 -1.98 26.55
CA GLU A 275 14.69 -0.98 26.35
C GLU A 275 14.71 -0.46 24.90
N ARG A 276 14.59 -1.37 23.92
CA ARG A 276 14.50 -0.99 22.50
C ARG A 276 13.26 -0.15 22.20
N VAL A 277 12.12 -0.48 22.79
CA VAL A 277 10.88 0.29 22.60
C VAL A 277 11.01 1.68 23.22
N LYS A 278 11.57 1.80 24.44
CA LYS A 278 11.83 3.10 25.08
C LYS A 278 12.74 3.98 24.23
N ASN A 279 13.86 3.43 23.73
CA ASN A 279 14.74 4.14 22.81
C ASN A 279 14.02 4.55 21.51
N GLY A 280 13.10 3.72 21.01
CA GLY A 280 12.25 4.05 19.87
C GLY A 280 11.28 5.19 20.15
N ILE A 281 10.69 5.24 21.34
CA ILE A 281 9.80 6.33 21.79
C ILE A 281 10.57 7.65 21.89
N GLU A 282 11.78 7.65 22.45
CA GLU A 282 12.62 8.85 22.52
C GLU A 282 12.93 9.40 21.12
N ARG A 283 13.29 8.51 20.18
CA ARG A 283 13.48 8.87 18.77
C ARG A 283 12.22 9.42 18.13
N LEU A 284 11.06 8.78 18.38
CA LEU A 284 9.76 9.24 17.89
C LEU A 284 9.45 10.66 18.37
N GLU A 285 9.59 10.94 19.66
CA GLU A 285 9.30 12.26 20.23
C GLU A 285 10.24 13.34 19.70
N LYS A 286 11.53 13.00 19.53
CA LYS A 286 12.51 13.90 18.92
C LYS A 286 12.14 14.20 17.47
N ALA A 287 11.92 13.18 16.65
CA ALA A 287 11.58 13.33 15.23
C ALA A 287 10.28 14.13 15.04
N LYS A 288 9.25 13.89 15.86
CA LYS A 288 8.00 14.67 15.81
C LYS A 288 8.21 16.14 16.15
N ARG A 289 9.10 16.46 17.09
CA ARG A 289 9.43 17.84 17.47
C ARG A 289 10.16 18.55 16.35
N GLU A 290 11.11 17.87 15.71
CA GLU A 290 11.88 18.38 14.57
C GLU A 290 10.97 18.58 13.35
N ALA A 291 10.11 17.62 13.02
CA ALA A 291 9.15 17.74 11.92
C ALA A 291 8.14 18.89 12.14
N LYS A 292 7.66 19.10 13.37
CA LYS A 292 6.81 20.25 13.74
C LYS A 292 7.57 21.58 13.75
N GLY A 293 8.89 21.56 13.97
CA GLY A 293 9.75 22.72 13.92
C GLY A 293 10.10 23.14 12.49
N ALA A 294 10.41 22.17 11.63
CA ALA A 294 10.69 22.37 10.21
C ALA A 294 9.48 22.92 9.44
N SER A 295 8.25 22.54 9.82
CA SER A 295 7.04 23.16 9.27
C SER A 295 6.87 24.64 9.64
N ARG A 296 7.56 25.14 10.67
CA ARG A 296 7.53 26.54 11.12
C ARG A 296 8.73 27.38 10.66
N GLN A 297 9.86 26.75 10.33
CA GLN A 297 11.07 27.40 9.81
C GLN A 297 11.42 26.82 8.44
N THR A 298 10.77 27.32 7.39
CA THR A 298 11.12 27.02 6.01
C THR A 298 12.17 28.02 5.49
N GLY A 299 13.39 27.90 5.98
CA GLY A 299 14.54 28.52 5.34
C GLY A 299 14.90 27.78 4.04
N LEU A 300 15.31 28.51 3.00
CA LEU A 300 15.75 27.92 1.71
C LEU A 300 16.96 27.00 1.89
N ASP A 301 17.77 27.22 2.91
CA ASP A 301 18.96 26.47 3.29
C ASP A 301 18.71 25.00 3.70
N GLN A 302 17.47 24.62 4.03
CA GLN A 302 17.13 23.23 4.32
C GLN A 302 16.84 22.36 3.09
N TRP A 303 16.72 22.97 1.90
CA TRP A 303 16.28 22.31 0.68
C TRP A 303 17.35 22.22 -0.42
N PHE A 304 18.55 22.79 -0.19
CA PHE A 304 19.64 22.87 -1.17
C PHE A 304 20.98 22.40 -0.59
#